data_AF-A0A179HTM2-F1
#
_entry.id   AF-A0A179HTM2-F1
#
_cell.length_a   1.000
_cell.length_b   1.000
_cell.length_c   1.000
_cell.angle_alpha   90.00
_cell.angle_beta   90.00
_cell.angle_gamma   90.00
#
_symmetry.space_group_name_H-M   'P 1'
#
loop_
_entity.id
_entity.type
_entity.pdbx_description
1 polymer ?
#
loop_
_entity_poly.entity_id
_entity_poly.type
_entity_poly.pdbx_seq_one_letter_code
_entity_poly.pdbx_strand_id
1 'polypeptide(L)'
;MKLTAVAAAAAVALAPTTEAWRVYLYHGDNQSGDYYTNSGPGGSGSRCHLLPREHVHKARSIEYYATNSQSNPTTRCKIQMFETNDCGGRQGPYYQVDTKKNFKWDWVGVIQSYKTTCWRE
;
A
#
# COMPACT_ATOMS: atom_id res chain seq x y z
N MET A 1 -37.60 18.43 -39.99
CA MET A 1 -37.04 17.24 -39.30
C MET A 1 -36.36 17.73 -38.02
N LYS A 2 -36.72 17.19 -36.86
CA LYS A 2 -36.18 17.58 -35.54
C LYS A 2 -34.87 16.83 -35.31
N LEU A 3 -33.76 17.57 -35.19
CA LEU A 3 -32.48 17.01 -34.76
C LEU A 3 -32.39 17.13 -33.23
N THR A 4 -32.76 16.07 -32.53
CA THR A 4 -32.51 15.91 -31.10
C THR A 4 -31.03 15.59 -30.89
N ALA A 5 -30.26 16.60 -30.48
CA ALA A 5 -28.89 16.40 -30.03
C ALA A 5 -28.93 15.73 -28.63
N VAL A 6 -28.55 14.46 -28.57
CA VAL A 6 -28.33 13.75 -27.31
C VAL A 6 -26.94 14.15 -26.80
N ALA A 7 -26.90 15.00 -25.78
CA ALA A 7 -25.67 15.33 -25.08
C ALA A 7 -25.20 14.10 -24.28
N ALA A 8 -24.10 13.49 -24.71
CA ALA A 8 -23.41 12.47 -23.92
C ALA A 8 -22.72 13.15 -22.73
N ALA A 9 -23.31 13.06 -21.55
CA ALA A 9 -22.66 13.42 -20.31
C ALA A 9 -21.57 12.38 -20.01
N ALA A 10 -20.34 12.68 -20.37
CA ALA A 10 -19.18 11.94 -19.88
C ALA A 10 -19.00 12.28 -18.40
N ALA A 11 -19.59 11.47 -17.52
CA ALA A 11 -19.24 11.46 -16.11
C ALA A 11 -17.83 10.89 -15.98
N VAL A 12 -16.83 11.77 -16.01
CA VAL A 12 -15.49 11.42 -15.54
C VAL A 12 -15.63 11.27 -14.02
N ALA A 13 -15.79 10.04 -13.56
CA ALA A 13 -15.64 9.73 -12.15
C ALA A 13 -14.21 10.10 -11.78
N LEU A 14 -14.03 11.27 -11.17
CA LEU A 14 -12.82 11.61 -10.43
C LEU A 14 -12.74 10.59 -9.29
N ALA A 15 -12.15 9.43 -9.56
CA ALA A 15 -11.69 8.55 -8.51
C ALA A 15 -10.83 9.44 -7.60
N PRO A 16 -11.07 9.47 -6.28
CA PRO A 16 -10.24 10.28 -5.40
C PRO A 16 -8.80 9.81 -5.60
N THR A 17 -8.01 10.63 -6.30
CA THR A 17 -6.57 10.44 -6.55
C THR A 17 -5.77 10.69 -5.28
N THR A 18 -6.45 10.71 -4.13
CA THR A 18 -5.90 10.97 -2.83
C THR A 18 -5.44 9.64 -2.22
N GLU A 19 -4.15 9.60 -1.89
CA GLU A 19 -3.51 8.45 -1.28
C GLU A 19 -4.23 8.07 0.01
N ALA A 20 -4.74 6.84 0.14
CA ALA A 20 -5.37 6.37 1.37
C ALA A 20 -4.40 5.63 2.30
N TRP A 21 -3.27 5.20 1.77
CA TRP A 21 -2.24 4.51 2.52
C TRP A 21 -0.87 4.88 1.99
N ARG A 22 0.12 4.73 2.86
CA ARG A 22 1.54 4.87 2.50
C ARG A 22 2.37 3.88 3.29
N VAL A 23 3.40 3.34 2.67
CA VAL A 23 4.37 2.46 3.32
C VAL A 23 5.78 2.97 3.06
N TYR A 24 6.62 2.83 4.07
CA TYR A 24 8.07 2.96 4.00
C TYR A 24 8.68 1.69 4.57
N LEU A 25 9.59 1.08 3.81
CA LEU A 25 10.36 -0.09 4.23
C LEU A 25 11.83 0.29 4.26
N TYR A 26 12.36 0.44 5.47
CA TYR A 26 13.72 0.92 5.71
C TYR A 26 14.71 -0.23 5.78
N HIS A 27 15.92 0.01 5.27
CA HIS A 27 17.03 -0.94 5.26
C HIS A 27 17.78 -0.99 6.59
N GLY A 28 17.53 -0.02 7.48
CA GLY A 28 18.02 0.02 8.85
C GLY A 28 16.93 -0.22 9.90
N ASP A 29 17.36 -0.51 11.12
CA ASP A 29 16.49 -0.55 12.29
C ASP A 29 16.06 0.88 12.69
N ASN A 30 14.95 1.01 13.40
CA ASN A 30 14.38 2.28 13.87
C ASN A 30 14.17 3.32 12.75
N GLN A 31 13.68 2.87 11.59
CA GLN A 31 13.35 3.70 10.43
C GLN A 31 14.54 4.52 9.91
N SER A 32 15.72 3.90 9.86
CA SER A 32 16.97 4.52 9.41
C SER A 32 17.47 3.96 8.08
N GLY A 33 18.38 4.71 7.44
CA GLY A 33 19.03 4.33 6.19
C GLY A 33 18.13 4.46 4.96
N ASP A 34 18.55 3.83 3.88
CA ASP A 34 17.80 3.79 2.62
C ASP A 34 16.44 3.13 2.81
N TYR A 35 15.47 3.49 1.97
CA TYR A 35 14.13 2.95 2.07
C TYR A 35 13.45 2.80 0.71
N TYR A 36 12.52 1.86 0.66
CA TYR A 36 11.49 1.80 -0.37
C TYR A 36 10.24 2.53 0.13
N THR A 37 9.54 3.25 -0.74
CA THR A 37 8.23 3.81 -0.41
C THR A 37 7.23 3.62 -1.54
N ASN A 38 5.97 3.50 -1.16
CA ASN A 38 4.85 3.49 -2.09
C ASN A 38 3.58 3.97 -1.38
N SER A 39 2.63 4.42 -2.16
CA SER A 39 1.33 4.89 -1.73
C SER A 39 0.29 4.47 -2.76
N GLY A 40 -0.98 4.53 -2.39
CA GLY A 40 -2.02 4.19 -3.35
C GLY A 40 -3.38 4.75 -2.99
N PRO A 41 -4.28 4.80 -3.99
CA PRO A 41 -5.62 5.30 -3.78
C PRO A 41 -6.41 4.39 -2.85
N GLY A 42 -7.43 4.96 -2.23
CA GLY A 42 -8.40 4.26 -1.39
C GLY A 42 -9.47 3.47 -2.15
N GLY A 43 -9.16 2.88 -3.30
CA GLY A 43 -10.11 1.98 -3.96
C GLY A 43 -10.29 0.71 -3.13
N SER A 44 -11.53 0.29 -2.87
CA SER A 44 -11.80 -1.00 -2.22
C SER A 44 -11.20 -2.16 -3.03
N GLY A 45 -10.71 -3.19 -2.35
CA GLY A 45 -10.15 -4.39 -2.96
C GLY A 45 -8.71 -4.66 -2.54
N SER A 46 -8.08 -5.63 -3.19
CA SER A 46 -6.72 -6.05 -2.85
C SER A 46 -5.77 -5.92 -4.04
N ARG A 47 -4.52 -5.54 -3.75
CA ARG A 47 -3.46 -5.47 -4.76
C ARG A 47 -2.14 -5.99 -4.20
N CYS A 48 -1.45 -6.81 -4.98
CA CYS A 48 -0.08 -7.22 -4.71
C CYS A 48 0.90 -6.17 -5.26
N HIS A 49 1.93 -5.85 -4.48
CA HIS A 49 2.99 -4.92 -4.83
C HIS A 49 4.33 -5.61 -4.68
N LEU A 50 5.12 -5.58 -5.74
CA LEU A 50 6.43 -6.21 -5.77
C LEU A 50 7.49 -5.18 -5.38
N LEU A 51 8.44 -5.58 -4.54
CA LEU A 51 9.58 -4.71 -4.27
C LEU A 51 10.51 -4.68 -5.48
N PRO A 52 11.03 -3.51 -5.85
CA PRO A 52 12.14 -3.41 -6.78
C PRO A 52 13.35 -4.22 -6.28
N ARG A 53 14.16 -4.73 -7.21
CA ARG A 53 15.24 -5.67 -6.94
C ARG A 53 16.23 -5.16 -5.89
N GLU A 54 16.48 -3.86 -5.87
CA GLU A 54 17.37 -3.16 -4.95
C GLU A 54 16.87 -3.12 -3.49
N HIS A 55 15.56 -3.33 -3.27
CA HIS A 55 14.93 -3.31 -1.95
C HIS A 55 14.46 -4.69 -1.44
N VAL A 56 14.42 -5.69 -2.33
CA VAL A 56 14.17 -7.09 -1.96
C VAL A 56 15.19 -7.57 -0.93
N HIS A 57 14.74 -8.29 0.11
CA HIS A 57 15.59 -8.83 1.19
C HIS A 57 16.38 -7.77 1.98
N LYS A 58 15.97 -6.51 1.93
CA LYS A 58 16.68 -5.42 2.64
C LYS A 58 15.90 -4.84 3.81
N ALA A 59 14.58 -5.00 3.82
CA ALA A 59 13.74 -4.36 4.82
C ALA A 59 14.00 -4.88 6.24
N ARG A 60 14.22 -3.94 7.16
CA ARG A 60 14.49 -4.17 8.59
C ARG A 60 13.49 -3.48 9.50
N SER A 61 12.92 -2.36 9.08
CA SER A 61 11.87 -1.68 9.81
C SER A 61 10.85 -1.04 8.87
N ILE A 62 9.66 -0.74 9.41
CA ILE A 62 8.51 -0.22 8.67
C ILE A 62 7.99 1.06 9.30
N GLU A 63 7.51 1.95 8.44
CA GLU A 63 6.53 2.97 8.77
C GLU A 63 5.35 2.84 7.81
N TYR A 64 4.18 2.51 8.34
CA TYR A 64 2.96 2.28 7.57
C TYR A 64 1.88 3.24 8.06
N TYR A 65 1.19 3.86 7.11
CA TYR A 65 0.03 4.70 7.32
C TYR A 65 -1.16 3.99 6.69
N ALA A 66 -2.09 3.53 7.53
CA ALA A 66 -3.24 2.73 7.14
C ALA A 66 -4.41 3.56 6.61
N THR A 67 -4.36 4.86 6.88
CA THR A 67 -5.34 5.86 6.46
C THR A 67 -4.63 7.15 6.06
N ASN A 68 -5.32 8.02 5.35
CA ASN A 68 -4.91 9.40 5.16
C ASN A 68 -6.12 10.30 5.42
N SER A 69 -6.34 10.64 6.69
CA SER A 69 -7.52 11.41 7.10
C SER A 69 -7.63 12.78 6.41
N GLN A 70 -6.51 13.35 5.96
CA GLN A 70 -6.49 14.66 5.31
C GLN A 70 -7.00 14.63 3.88
N SER A 71 -6.76 13.54 3.14
CA SER A 71 -7.08 13.48 1.71
C SER A 71 -8.05 12.34 1.35
N ASN A 72 -8.15 11.30 2.17
CA ASN A 72 -9.04 10.17 1.99
C ASN A 72 -9.53 9.62 3.36
N PRO A 73 -10.43 10.32 4.07
CA PRO A 73 -10.85 9.96 5.43
C PRO A 73 -11.76 8.73 5.50
N THR A 74 -12.30 8.28 4.38
CA THR A 74 -13.30 7.21 4.32
C THR A 74 -12.74 5.87 3.86
N THR A 75 -11.44 5.81 3.54
CA THR A 75 -10.81 4.54 3.15
C THR A 75 -9.71 4.17 4.12
N ARG A 76 -9.73 2.89 4.49
CA ARG A 76 -8.66 2.27 5.24
C ARG A 76 -8.07 1.09 4.50
N CYS A 77 -6.79 0.88 4.69
CA CYS A 77 -6.07 -0.25 4.12
C CYS A 77 -5.32 -1.03 5.20
N LYS A 78 -5.29 -2.35 5.03
CA LYS A 78 -4.36 -3.24 5.71
C LYS A 78 -3.23 -3.65 4.78
N ILE A 79 -2.06 -3.95 5.33
CA ILE A 79 -0.89 -4.43 4.63
C ILE A 79 -0.45 -5.79 5.19
N GLN A 80 -0.07 -6.71 4.29
CA GLN A 80 0.46 -8.04 4.60
C GLN A 80 1.77 -8.24 3.85
N MET A 81 2.85 -8.61 4.55
CA MET A 81 4.16 -8.87 3.96
C MET A 81 4.31 -10.35 3.55
N PHE A 82 5.09 -10.60 2.50
CA PHE A 82 5.35 -11.93 1.95
C PHE A 82 6.84 -12.12 1.62
N GLU A 83 7.29 -13.37 1.73
CA GLU A 83 8.68 -13.76 1.46
C GLU A 83 8.98 -14.05 -0.02
N THR A 84 7.98 -13.97 -0.90
CA THR A 84 8.08 -14.26 -2.34
C THR A 84 7.67 -13.03 -3.15
N ASN A 85 7.98 -13.03 -4.44
CA ASN A 85 7.77 -11.89 -5.34
C ASN A 85 6.43 -11.94 -6.11
N ASP A 86 5.40 -12.57 -5.55
CA ASP A 86 4.06 -12.69 -6.14
C ASP A 86 2.93 -12.58 -5.09
N CYS A 87 3.27 -12.13 -3.88
CA CYS A 87 2.40 -12.20 -2.70
C CYS A 87 1.89 -13.63 -2.39
N GLY A 88 2.69 -14.65 -2.70
CA GLY A 88 2.49 -16.04 -2.30
C GLY A 88 3.41 -16.47 -1.15
N GLY A 89 3.52 -17.78 -0.94
CA GLY A 89 4.41 -18.35 0.09
C GLY A 89 4.02 -17.96 1.52
N ARG A 90 5.03 -17.90 2.42
CA ARG A 90 4.80 -17.58 3.84
C ARG A 90 4.31 -16.15 4.02
N GLN A 91 3.25 -16.01 4.82
CA GLN A 91 2.72 -14.73 5.27
C GLN A 91 3.43 -14.26 6.53
N GLY A 92 3.80 -12.99 6.55
CA GLY A 92 4.56 -12.38 7.62
C GLY A 92 3.83 -11.28 8.38
N PRO A 93 4.55 -10.20 8.73
CA PRO A 93 4.00 -9.03 9.39
C PRO A 93 2.74 -8.49 8.70
N TYR A 94 1.76 -8.17 9.53
CA TYR A 94 0.45 -7.68 9.14
C TYR A 94 0.09 -6.45 9.97
N TYR A 95 -0.41 -5.40 9.30
CA TYR A 95 -0.80 -4.16 9.97
C TYR A 95 -2.07 -3.58 9.36
N GLN A 96 -2.95 -3.06 10.23
CA GLN A 96 -4.24 -2.45 9.86
C GLN A 96 -4.43 -1.04 10.47
N VAL A 97 -3.40 -0.55 11.14
CA VAL A 97 -3.31 0.76 11.78
C VAL A 97 -1.98 1.37 11.42
N ASP A 98 -1.87 2.68 11.60
CA ASP A 98 -0.59 3.37 11.52
C ASP A 98 0.43 2.67 12.44
N THR A 99 1.58 2.33 11.87
CA THR A 99 2.56 1.46 12.51
C THR A 99 3.96 1.95 12.22
N LYS A 100 4.78 2.07 13.28
CA LYS A 100 6.21 2.34 13.19
C LYS A 100 6.96 1.33 14.05
N LYS A 101 7.61 0.34 13.43
CA LYS A 101 8.22 -0.81 14.15
C LYS A 101 9.43 -1.40 13.42
N ASN A 102 10.31 -2.06 14.16
CA ASN A 102 11.30 -2.97 13.59
C ASN A 102 10.62 -4.31 13.26
N PHE A 103 11.08 -4.95 12.19
CA PHE A 103 10.69 -6.33 11.92
C PHE A 103 11.32 -7.26 12.95
N LYS A 104 10.62 -8.36 13.23
CA LYS A 104 11.17 -9.44 14.05
C LYS A 104 12.31 -10.13 13.30
N TRP A 105 13.20 -10.78 14.05
CA TRP A 105 14.42 -11.40 13.53
C TRP A 105 14.17 -12.40 12.39
N ASP A 106 13.00 -13.06 12.36
CA ASP A 106 12.59 -14.04 11.36
C ASP A 106 12.02 -13.42 10.06
N TRP A 107 11.93 -12.09 10.01
CA TRP A 107 11.44 -11.31 8.87
C TRP A 107 12.40 -10.22 8.38
N VAL A 108 13.46 -9.93 9.15
CA VAL A 108 14.55 -9.05 8.74
C VAL A 108 15.21 -9.61 7.47
N GLY A 109 15.21 -8.82 6.40
CA GLY A 109 15.81 -9.23 5.13
C GLY A 109 15.07 -10.36 4.40
N VAL A 110 13.81 -10.65 4.75
CA VAL A 110 13.03 -11.72 4.11
C VAL A 110 12.05 -11.18 3.06
N ILE A 111 11.54 -9.97 3.27
CA ILE A 111 10.40 -9.44 2.51
C ILE A 111 10.78 -9.19 1.05
N GLN A 112 9.92 -9.65 0.14
CA GLN A 112 10.04 -9.44 -1.30
C GLN A 112 8.81 -8.78 -1.94
N SER A 113 7.64 -8.93 -1.32
CA SER A 113 6.39 -8.29 -1.78
C SER A 113 5.46 -8.03 -0.61
N TYR A 114 4.42 -7.24 -0.87
CA TYR A 114 3.36 -6.99 0.08
C TYR A 114 2.01 -6.82 -0.60
N LYS A 115 0.94 -7.19 0.09
CA LYS A 115 -0.43 -7.04 -0.38
C LYS A 115 -1.13 -5.97 0.43
N THR A 116 -1.73 -5.00 -0.24
CA THR A 116 -2.68 -4.08 0.39
C THR A 116 -4.09 -4.62 0.21
N THR A 117 -4.95 -4.44 1.21
CA THR A 117 -6.39 -4.68 1.08
C THR A 117 -7.13 -3.51 1.70
N CYS A 118 -7.93 -2.82 0.91
CA CYS A 118 -8.60 -1.60 1.30
C CYS A 118 -10.11 -1.77 1.32
N TRP A 119 -10.78 -1.04 2.21
CA TRP A 119 -12.23 -0.99 2.31
C TRP A 119 -12.66 0.40 2.75
N ARG A 120 -13.91 0.76 2.43
CA ARG A 120 -14.51 1.97 2.96
C ARG A 120 -14.95 1.74 4.40
N GLU A 121 -14.61 2.67 5.28
CA GLU A 121 -15.14 2.74 6.64
C GLU A 121 -16.49 3.47 6.66
#